data_AF-A0A935WQM9-F1
#
_entry.id   AF-A0A935WQM9-F1
#
_cell.length_a   1.000
_cell.length_b   1.000
_cell.length_c   1.000
_cell.angle_alpha   90.00
_cell.angle_beta   90.00
_cell.angle_gamma   90.00
#
_symmetry.space_group_name_H-M   'P 1'
#
loop_
_entity.id
_entity.type
_entity.pdbx_description
1 polymer ?
#
loop_
_entity_poly.entity_id
_entity_poly.type
_entity_poly.pdbx_seq_one_letter_code
_entity_poly.pdbx_strand_id
1 'polypeptide(L)'
;MLRPEHIGFGDDASSGSVAIPVRVQSAVFVGAATRYQVKASSGQVLRIDVSGVQAARPGAGENAQISWRLSDMRIYRDGILQK
;
A
#
# COMPACT_ATOMS: atom_id res chain seq x y z
N MET A 1 5.66 -9.97 2.63
CA MET A 1 5.24 -9.51 1.29
C MET A 1 3.75 -9.26 1.30
N LEU A 2 3.35 -8.11 0.77
CA LEU A 2 1.97 -7.69 0.58
C LEU A 2 1.81 -7.30 -0.89
N ARG A 3 0.70 -7.69 -1.52
CA ARG A 3 0.45 -7.39 -2.93
C ARG A 3 -0.12 -5.98 -3.08
N PRO A 4 0.34 -5.16 -4.04
CA PRO A 4 -0.12 -3.78 -4.22
C PRO A 4 -1.64 -3.61 -4.32
N GLU A 5 -2.31 -4.57 -4.95
CA GLU A 5 -3.76 -4.59 -5.16
C GLU A 5 -4.58 -4.88 -3.89
N HIS A 6 -3.95 -5.36 -2.82
CA HIS A 6 -4.61 -5.62 -1.53
C HIS A 6 -4.40 -4.49 -0.51
N ILE A 7 -3.81 -3.38 -0.95
CA ILE A 7 -3.58 -2.20 -0.12
C ILE A 7 -4.59 -1.14 -0.52
N GLY A 8 -5.39 -0.68 0.43
CA GLY A 8 -6.34 0.42 0.26
C GLY A 8 -5.83 1.71 0.92
N PHE A 9 -6.41 2.83 0.50
CA PHE A 9 -6.31 4.08 1.26
C PHE A 9 -7.45 4.18 2.28
N GLY A 10 -7.17 4.83 3.40
CA GLY A 10 -8.12 5.06 4.48
C GLY A 10 -7.97 4.07 5.63
N ASP A 11 -8.82 4.27 6.63
CA ASP A 11 -8.86 3.45 7.83
C ASP A 11 -9.93 2.36 7.66
N ASP A 12 -9.49 1.12 7.39
CA ASP A 12 -10.38 -0.03 7.47
C ASP A 12 -10.42 -0.50 8.92
N ALA A 13 -11.44 -0.03 9.65
CA ALA A 13 -11.66 -0.37 11.06
C ALA A 13 -12.17 -1.81 11.28
N SER A 14 -12.17 -2.67 10.25
CA SER A 14 -12.60 -4.06 10.42
C SER A 14 -11.56 -4.89 11.20
N SER A 15 -12.08 -5.84 12.00
CA SER A 15 -11.23 -6.76 12.75
C SER A 15 -10.34 -7.55 11.79
N GLY A 16 -9.04 -7.59 12.09
CA GLY A 16 -8.04 -8.23 11.24
C GLY A 16 -7.44 -7.34 10.16
N SER A 17 -7.74 -6.04 10.15
CA SER A 17 -7.06 -5.05 9.30
C SER A 17 -5.92 -4.35 10.05
N VAL A 18 -4.88 -3.98 9.31
CA VAL A 18 -3.76 -3.14 9.78
C VAL A 18 -3.84 -1.84 9.02
N ALA A 19 -3.68 -0.72 9.70
CA ALA A 19 -3.56 0.59 9.10
C ALA A 19 -2.28 1.29 9.55
N ILE A 20 -1.55 1.90 8.62
CA ILE A 20 -0.32 2.65 8.93
C ILE A 20 -0.31 4.01 8.21
N PRO A 21 0.30 5.04 8.83
CA PRO A 21 0.51 6.32 8.18
C PRO A 21 1.65 6.24 7.16
N VAL A 22 1.47 6.89 6.01
CA VAL A 22 2.44 6.97 4.92
C VAL A 22 2.47 8.37 4.30
N ARG A 23 3.53 8.67 3.55
CA ARG A 23 3.60 9.84 2.68
C ARG A 23 3.58 9.43 1.23
N VAL A 24 2.71 10.02 0.41
CA VAL A 24 2.67 9.76 -1.03
C VAL A 24 3.88 10.41 -1.70
N GLN A 25 4.69 9.62 -2.38
CA GLN A 25 5.83 10.11 -3.16
C GLN A 25 5.43 10.44 -4.59
N SER A 26 4.62 9.58 -5.21
CA SER A 26 4.10 9.78 -6.57
C SER A 26 2.74 9.12 -6.73
N ALA A 27 1.88 9.73 -7.54
CA ALA A 27 0.63 9.15 -7.99
C ALA A 27 0.55 9.30 -9.51
N VAL A 28 0.49 8.19 -10.24
CA VAL A 28 0.48 8.18 -11.71
C VAL A 28 -0.78 7.48 -12.19
N PHE A 29 -1.60 8.20 -12.92
CA PHE A 29 -2.78 7.64 -13.58
C PHE A 29 -2.36 6.89 -14.85
N VAL A 30 -2.73 5.61 -14.94
CA VAL A 30 -2.39 4.72 -16.07
C VAL A 30 -3.65 4.00 -16.52
N GLY A 31 -4.32 4.54 -17.53
CA GLY A 31 -5.53 3.95 -18.11
C GLY A 31 -6.71 3.96 -17.15
N ALA A 32 -7.01 2.82 -16.53
CA ALA A 32 -8.13 2.65 -15.60
C ALA A 32 -7.69 2.43 -14.14
N ALA A 33 -6.41 2.67 -13.83
CA ALA A 33 -5.87 2.54 -12.49
C ALA A 33 -4.94 3.70 -12.16
N THR A 34 -4.82 4.02 -10.88
CA THR A 34 -3.79 4.91 -10.35
C THR A 34 -2.75 4.10 -9.60
N ARG A 35 -1.48 4.26 -10.00
CA ARG A 35 -0.33 3.64 -9.33
C ARG A 35 0.30 4.64 -8.38
N TYR A 36 0.38 4.28 -7.11
CA TYR A 36 1.00 5.08 -6.08
C TYR A 36 2.34 4.48 -5.64
N GLN A 37 3.29 5.35 -5.35
CA GLN A 37 4.42 5.03 -4.51
C GLN A 37 4.26 5.79 -3.20
N VAL A 38 4.28 5.07 -2.09
CA VAL A 38 4.15 5.65 -0.76
C VAL A 38 5.33 5.24 0.10
N LYS A 39 5.75 6.13 1.00
CA LYS A 39 6.83 5.88 1.96
C LYS A 39 6.25 5.75 3.36
N ALA A 40 6.47 4.61 3.99
CA ALA A 40 6.13 4.39 5.39
C ALA A 40 7.11 5.12 6.31
N SER A 41 6.70 5.32 7.57
CA SER A 41 7.56 5.92 8.61
C SER A 41 8.86 5.14 8.85
N SER A 42 8.84 3.82 8.61
CA SER A 42 10.03 2.95 8.64
C SER A 42 11.05 3.25 7.53
N GLY A 43 10.70 4.10 6.56
CA GLY A 43 11.52 4.38 5.38
C GLY A 43 11.26 3.44 4.20
N GLN A 44 10.50 2.35 4.41
CA GLN A 44 10.12 1.41 3.35
C GLN A 44 9.23 2.09 2.30
N VAL A 45 9.49 1.81 1.02
CA VAL A 45 8.66 2.25 -0.09
C VAL A 45 7.73 1.11 -0.51
N LEU A 46 6.44 1.42 -0.60
CA LEU A 46 5.39 0.49 -1.01
C LEU A 46 4.74 0.98 -2.30
N ARG A 47 4.27 0.03 -3.11
CA ARG A 47 3.47 0.31 -4.31
C ARG A 47 2.02 -0.07 -4.03
N ILE A 48 1.10 0.76 -4.49
CA ILE A 48 -0.35 0.55 -4.35
C ILE A 48 -1.00 0.80 -5.70
N ASP A 49 -1.82 -0.15 -6.13
CA ASP A 49 -2.55 -0.06 -7.39
C ASP A 49 -4.03 0.07 -7.08
N VAL A 50 -4.58 1.27 -7.29
CA VAL A 50 -6.01 1.56 -7.06
C VAL A 50 -6.72 1.55 -8.40
N SER A 51 -7.66 0.62 -8.58
CA SER A 51 -8.49 0.56 -9.78
C SER A 51 -9.60 1.62 -9.73
N GLY A 52 -9.91 2.22 -10.87
CA GLY A 52 -10.99 3.20 -11.01
C GLY A 52 -10.59 4.41 -11.87
N VAL A 53 -11.60 5.09 -12.42
CA VAL A 53 -11.45 6.29 -13.27
C VAL A 53 -11.44 7.58 -12.43
N GLN A 54 -11.30 7.47 -11.11
CA GLN A 54 -11.28 8.65 -10.23
C GLN A 54 -9.91 9.32 -10.24
N ALA A 55 -9.90 10.64 -10.07
CA ALA A 55 -8.67 11.39 -9.91
C ALA A 55 -7.85 10.86 -8.73
N ALA A 56 -6.53 10.83 -8.90
CA ALA A 56 -5.61 10.33 -7.88
C ALA A 56 -5.79 11.10 -6.56
N ARG A 57 -6.27 10.40 -5.53
CA ARG A 57 -6.33 10.89 -4.15
C ARG A 57 -5.90 9.75 -3.23
N PRO A 58 -5.00 10.02 -2.27
CA PRO A 58 -4.29 11.28 -1.99
C PRO A 58 -3.20 11.63 -3.03
N GLY A 59 -2.90 12.92 -3.19
CA GLY A 59 -1.93 13.44 -4.16
C GLY A 59 -0.46 13.29 -3.74
N ALA A 60 0.48 13.48 -4.68
CA ALA A 60 1.90 13.42 -4.38
C ALA A 60 2.32 14.51 -3.35
N GLY A 61 3.09 14.11 -2.34
CA GLY A 61 3.51 14.96 -1.23
C GLY A 61 2.58 14.95 -0.02
N GLU A 62 1.37 14.42 -0.16
CA GLU A 62 0.39 14.37 0.92
C GLU A 62 0.67 13.23 1.90
N ASN A 63 0.24 13.42 3.15
CA ASN A 63 0.19 12.36 4.14
C ASN A 63 -1.13 11.60 3.98
N ALA A 64 -1.06 10.28 4.13
CA ALA A 64 -2.18 9.38 3.95
C ALA A 64 -2.12 8.24 4.98
N GLN A 65 -3.21 7.50 5.06
CA GLN A 65 -3.26 6.22 5.77
C GLN A 65 -3.54 5.14 4.75
N ILE A 66 -2.78 4.06 4.84
CA ILE A 66 -3.01 2.86 4.04
C ILE A 66 -3.43 1.72 4.96
N SER A 67 -4.27 0.83 4.45
CA SER A 67 -4.75 -0.33 5.21
C SER A 67 -4.82 -1.58 4.34
N TRP A 68 -4.71 -2.74 5.01
CA TRP A 68 -4.84 -4.05 4.38
C TRP A 68 -5.30 -5.08 5.43
N ARG A 69 -5.84 -6.21 4.96
CA ARG A 69 -6.19 -7.33 5.84
C ARG A 69 -4.95 -8.19 6.13
N LEU A 70 -4.83 -8.64 7.37
CA LEU A 70 -3.75 -9.54 7.80
C LEU A 70 -3.72 -10.85 7.00
N SER A 71 -4.88 -11.33 6.55
CA SER A 71 -5.00 -12.52 5.70
C SER A 71 -4.28 -12.41 4.36
N ASP A 72 -4.06 -11.19 3.87
CA ASP A 72 -3.38 -10.93 2.59
C ASP A 72 -1.87 -10.83 2.72
N MET A 73 -1.36 -10.83 3.97
CA MET A 73 0.05 -10.71 4.27
C MET A 73 0.72 -12.09 4.25
N ARG A 74 1.81 -12.21 3.48
CA ARG A 74 2.69 -13.39 3.53
C ARG A 74 3.98 -13.05 4.25
N ILE A 75 4.33 -13.79 5.28
CA ILE A 75 5.61 -13.63 5.99
C ILE A 75 6.58 -14.66 5.45
N TYR A 76 7.76 -14.20 5.02
CA TYR A 76 8.86 -15.07 4.61
C TYR A 76 9.95 -14.95 5.67
N ARG A 77 10.52 -16.09 6.07
CA ARG A 77 11.69 -16.12 6.95
C ARG A 77 12.92 -16.02 6.08
N ASP A 78 13.74 -15.00 6.27
CA ASP A 78 15.04 -14.95 5.61
C ASP A 78 15.93 -16.08 6.16
N GLY A 79 16.35 -16.97 5.27
CA GLY A 79 17.36 -17.99 5.54
C GLY A 79 16.83 -19.39 5.91
N ILE A 80 16.46 -20.19 4.90
CA ILE A 80 16.86 -21.60 4.83
C ILE A 80 17.20 -21.93 3.36
N LEU A 81 18.39 -21.51 2.91
CA LEU A 81 19.16 -22.31 1.95
C LEU A 81 19.81 -23.41 2.79
N GLN A 82 19.16 -24.58 2.90
CA GLN A 82 19.85 -25.78 3.36
C GLN A 82 20.73 -26.29 2.22
N LYS A 83 21.99 -26.59 2.56
CA LYS A 83 23.06 -27.10 1.70
C LYS A 83 22.66 -28.33 0.89
#